data_AF-A0A095AR71-F1
#
_entry.id   AF-A0A095AR71-F1
#
_cell.length_a   1.000
_cell.length_b   1.000
_cell.length_c   1.000
_cell.angle_alpha   90.00
_cell.angle_beta   90.00
_cell.angle_gamma   90.00
#
_symmetry.space_group_name_H-M   'P 1'
#
loop_
_entity.id
_entity.type
_entity.pdbx_description
1 polymer ?
#
loop_
_entity_poly.entity_id
_entity_poly.type
_entity_poly.pdbx_seq_one_letter_code
_entity_poly.pdbx_strand_id
1 'polypeptide(L)'
;MTTDLPEVTGSPIWLRKMRTLFRRLDSCGHGYLMIDDLLDIGTTIFNIYPKMLSYKYDELVKTLVYLWYQVLCTHVSRQLATTININENTFIDNLLKAFHNDFYQYFNEKFIIPLFVAMDQDDDNYITSTEFQTLMIAWKSIPKDCEFIFRYYSDKNNKLNKENFQKIFIDYFMSDNINSNIIKLWGPLINYKRAEDYGTIDCGPVWEGKIRTMYRRLDINETMKLKCHDLLQIGQFLIQRAHLDRRRADAVMRAMLNIWVKFLAIDKNGLQLIRLLLAYMHPVQTASILPEVTSFISKDGIQDSRFVLFGTRQLDVPVDVHSGARTQYRSFQMPMRYPLGY
;
A
#
# COMPACT_ATOMS: atom_id res chain seq x y z
N MET A 1 -1.92 35.46 14.44
CA MET A 1 -1.49 35.59 13.03
C MET A 1 -1.97 34.35 12.31
N THR A 2 -2.85 34.49 11.32
CA THR A 2 -3.26 33.38 10.46
C THR A 2 -2.06 33.01 9.60
N THR A 3 -1.35 31.96 9.99
CA THR A 3 -0.36 31.32 9.12
C THR A 3 -1.12 30.75 7.94
N ASP A 4 -0.89 31.31 6.75
CA ASP A 4 -1.44 30.75 5.52
C ASP A 4 -0.95 29.31 5.39
N LEU A 5 -1.87 28.36 5.54
CA LEU A 5 -1.57 26.95 5.37
C LEU A 5 -1.18 26.70 3.90
N PRO A 6 -0.26 25.75 3.63
CA PRO A 6 0.05 25.37 2.25
C PRO A 6 -1.15 24.68 1.60
N GLU A 7 -1.44 25.01 0.35
CA GLU A 7 -2.48 24.32 -0.42
C GLU A 7 -2.13 22.83 -0.61
N VAL A 8 -3.13 21.96 -0.44
CA VAL A 8 -2.97 20.51 -0.64
C VAL A 8 -3.30 20.16 -2.09
N THR A 9 -2.27 19.90 -2.88
CA THR A 9 -2.39 19.74 -4.35
C THR A 9 -2.68 18.32 -4.82
N GLY A 10 -2.48 17.31 -3.96
CA GLY A 10 -2.50 15.91 -4.39
C GLY A 10 -1.33 15.52 -5.30
N SER A 11 -0.22 16.26 -5.27
CA SER A 11 0.95 16.02 -6.10
C SER A 11 1.51 14.58 -5.99
N PRO A 12 2.36 14.14 -6.93
CA PRO A 12 3.06 12.86 -6.82
C PRO A 12 3.87 12.71 -5.52
N ILE A 13 4.36 13.80 -4.93
CA ILE A 13 5.09 13.76 -3.65
C ILE A 13 4.10 13.55 -2.51
N TRP A 14 3.01 14.32 -2.49
CA TRP A 14 1.94 14.19 -1.52
C TRP A 14 1.34 12.78 -1.51
N LEU A 15 1.03 12.24 -2.68
CA LEU A 15 0.51 10.89 -2.86
C LEU A 15 1.45 9.85 -2.24
N ARG A 16 2.76 9.97 -2.48
CA ARG A 16 3.76 9.06 -1.90
C ARG A 16 3.84 9.17 -0.38
N LYS A 17 3.68 10.35 0.20
CA LYS A 17 3.59 10.53 1.67
C LYS A 17 2.37 9.80 2.23
N MET A 18 1.19 10.04 1.68
CA MET A 18 -0.04 9.42 2.18
C MET A 18 -0.07 7.91 2.00
N ARG A 19 0.48 7.37 0.90
CA ARG A 19 0.70 5.92 0.72
C ARG A 19 1.64 5.34 1.76
N THR A 20 2.71 6.06 2.08
CA THR A 20 3.68 5.65 3.09
C THR A 20 2.99 5.60 4.46
N LEU A 21 2.23 6.63 4.82
CA LEU A 21 1.43 6.66 6.03
C LEU A 21 0.42 5.50 6.09
N PHE A 22 -0.38 5.28 5.04
CA PHE A 22 -1.33 4.18 4.96
C PHE A 22 -0.66 2.83 5.25
N ARG A 23 0.46 2.54 4.58
CA ARG A 23 1.20 1.29 4.79
C ARG A 23 1.76 1.15 6.20
N ARG A 24 2.07 2.26 6.87
CA ARG A 24 2.52 2.21 8.28
C ARG A 24 1.37 1.92 9.23
N LEU A 25 0.19 2.46 8.94
CA LEU A 25 -1.02 2.22 9.72
C LEU A 25 -1.57 0.80 9.50
N ASP A 26 -1.50 0.26 8.27
CA ASP A 26 -1.83 -1.15 7.95
C ASP A 26 -0.70 -2.07 8.43
N SER A 27 -0.56 -2.15 9.75
CA SER A 27 0.52 -2.89 10.40
C SER A 27 0.40 -4.40 10.21
N CYS A 28 -0.81 -4.90 9.98
CA CYS A 28 -1.09 -6.30 9.65
C CYS A 28 -0.83 -6.64 8.17
N GLY A 29 -0.76 -5.64 7.29
CA GLY A 29 -0.44 -5.80 5.88
C GLY A 29 -1.55 -6.49 5.06
N HIS A 30 -2.80 -6.37 5.50
CA HIS A 30 -3.95 -6.96 4.80
C HIS A 30 -4.52 -6.05 3.70
N GLY A 31 -3.99 -4.84 3.55
CA GLY A 31 -4.30 -3.92 2.45
C GLY A 31 -5.50 -3.00 2.70
N TYR A 32 -5.96 -2.89 3.95
CA TYR A 32 -7.04 -2.00 4.36
C TYR A 32 -6.82 -1.47 5.78
N LEU A 33 -7.58 -0.46 6.18
CA LEU A 33 -7.66 0.07 7.54
C LEU A 33 -9.07 -0.07 8.06
N MET A 34 -9.20 -0.29 9.36
CA MET A 34 -10.43 -0.30 10.14
C MET A 34 -10.34 0.74 11.25
N ILE A 35 -11.48 1.03 11.90
CA ILE A 35 -11.50 1.92 13.06
C ILE A 35 -10.56 1.44 14.18
N ASP A 36 -10.44 0.12 14.33
CA ASP A 36 -9.58 -0.51 15.34
C ASP A 36 -8.10 -0.17 15.14
N ASP A 37 -7.62 -0.07 13.89
CA ASP A 37 -6.24 0.34 13.59
C ASP A 37 -5.96 1.76 14.10
N LEU A 38 -6.98 2.64 14.05
CA LEU A 38 -6.89 4.01 14.53
C LEU A 38 -7.03 4.08 16.06
N LEU A 39 -7.88 3.25 16.66
CA LEU A 39 -8.05 3.17 18.12
C LEU A 39 -6.87 2.49 18.83
N ASP A 40 -6.10 1.65 18.12
CA ASP A 40 -4.85 1.08 18.63
C ASP A 40 -3.81 2.18 18.97
N ILE A 41 -3.86 3.33 18.28
CA ILE A 41 -3.05 4.51 18.58
C ILE A 41 -3.37 5.00 20.00
N GLY A 42 -4.65 5.20 20.31
CA GLY A 42 -5.10 5.61 21.64
C GLY A 42 -4.74 4.58 22.71
N THR A 43 -5.02 3.31 22.43
CA THR A 43 -4.70 2.19 23.34
C THR A 43 -3.20 2.15 23.68
N THR A 44 -2.33 2.33 22.68
CA THR A 44 -0.87 2.38 22.87
C THR A 44 -0.47 3.51 23.83
N ILE A 45 -1.02 4.72 23.63
CA ILE A 45 -0.72 5.90 24.46
C ILE A 45 -1.23 5.68 25.89
N PHE A 46 -2.43 5.14 26.06
CA PHE A 46 -3.05 4.92 27.37
C PHE A 46 -2.31 3.88 28.21
N ASN A 47 -1.73 2.86 27.56
CA ASN A 47 -0.90 1.87 28.23
C ASN A 47 0.40 2.48 28.78
N ILE A 48 0.95 3.51 28.12
CA ILE A 48 2.17 4.20 28.56
C ILE A 48 1.84 5.24 29.64
N TYR A 49 0.70 5.93 29.50
CA TYR A 49 0.22 6.94 30.45
C TYR A 49 -1.10 6.51 31.11
N PRO A 50 -1.11 5.51 32.01
CA PRO A 50 -2.34 5.02 32.65
C PRO A 50 -2.95 6.00 33.67
N LYS A 51 -2.22 7.08 34.00
CA LYS A 51 -2.66 8.15 34.92
C LYS A 51 -2.85 9.49 34.20
N MET A 52 -3.01 9.47 32.88
CA MET A 52 -3.31 10.68 32.11
C MET A 52 -4.60 11.34 32.65
N LEU A 53 -4.74 12.65 32.52
CA LEU A 53 -5.94 13.34 33.00
C LEU A 53 -7.13 13.04 32.07
N SER A 54 -8.35 12.90 32.64
CA SER A 54 -9.56 12.52 31.90
C SER A 54 -9.84 13.40 30.68
N TYR A 55 -9.60 14.72 30.76
CA TYR A 55 -9.80 15.59 29.60
C TYR A 55 -8.78 15.35 28.47
N LYS A 56 -7.54 14.97 28.80
CA LYS A 56 -6.50 14.62 27.80
C LYS A 56 -6.86 13.33 27.07
N TYR A 57 -7.39 12.34 27.80
CA TYR A 57 -7.98 11.13 27.21
C TYR A 57 -9.09 11.50 26.22
N ASP A 58 -10.03 12.35 26.64
CA ASP A 58 -11.17 12.76 25.81
C ASP A 58 -10.71 13.50 24.55
N GLU A 59 -9.73 14.40 24.65
CA GLU A 59 -9.17 15.12 23.49
C GLU A 59 -8.55 14.14 22.47
N LEU A 60 -7.78 13.15 22.93
CA LEU A 60 -7.21 12.15 22.03
C LEU A 60 -8.29 11.32 21.34
N VAL A 61 -9.24 10.76 22.10
CA VAL A 61 -10.30 9.92 21.54
C VAL A 61 -11.18 10.71 20.58
N LYS A 62 -11.59 11.94 20.94
CA LYS A 62 -12.36 12.82 20.07
C LYS A 62 -11.63 13.08 18.75
N THR A 63 -10.31 13.25 18.79
CA THR A 63 -9.48 13.47 17.60
C THR A 63 -9.43 12.25 16.69
N LEU A 64 -9.21 11.06 17.26
CA LEU A 64 -9.20 9.80 16.50
C LEU A 64 -10.58 9.50 15.88
N VAL A 65 -11.65 9.71 16.64
CA VAL A 65 -13.03 9.59 16.16
C VAL A 65 -13.31 10.61 15.06
N TYR A 66 -12.91 11.86 15.24
CA TYR A 66 -13.06 12.90 14.21
C TYR A 66 -12.34 12.50 12.92
N LEU A 67 -11.09 12.04 13.01
CA LEU A 67 -10.33 11.59 11.85
C LEU A 67 -11.02 10.41 11.15
N TRP A 68 -11.50 9.41 11.89
CA TRP A 68 -12.17 8.28 11.26
C TRP A 68 -13.48 8.68 10.58
N TYR A 69 -14.40 9.33 11.30
CA TYR A 69 -15.76 9.55 10.82
C TYR A 69 -15.91 10.79 9.93
N GLN A 70 -15.18 11.87 10.20
CA GLN A 70 -15.32 13.16 9.51
C GLN A 70 -14.25 13.40 8.44
N VAL A 71 -13.19 12.59 8.40
CA VAL A 71 -12.12 12.73 7.40
C VAL A 71 -12.05 11.48 6.52
N LEU A 72 -11.87 10.30 7.11
CA LEU A 72 -11.61 9.07 6.36
C LEU A 72 -12.88 8.37 5.84
N CYS A 73 -14.00 8.45 6.55
CA CYS A 73 -15.25 7.74 6.23
C CYS A 73 -16.39 8.64 5.74
N THR A 74 -16.10 9.81 5.17
CA THR A 74 -17.13 10.79 4.75
C THR A 74 -18.09 10.31 3.65
N HIS A 75 -17.70 9.26 2.91
CA HIS A 75 -18.45 8.67 1.81
C HIS A 75 -19.53 7.67 2.26
N VAL A 76 -19.63 7.35 3.56
CA VAL A 76 -20.60 6.39 4.10
C VAL A 76 -21.34 6.95 5.31
N SER A 77 -22.48 6.33 5.64
CA SER A 77 -23.19 6.66 6.88
C SER A 77 -22.39 6.26 8.11
N ARG A 78 -22.66 6.93 9.23
CA ARG A 78 -21.96 6.70 10.49
C ARG A 78 -22.04 5.25 10.98
N GLN A 79 -23.18 4.60 10.81
CA GLN A 79 -23.35 3.20 11.22
C GLN A 79 -22.45 2.26 10.40
N LEU A 80 -22.32 2.50 9.09
CA LEU A 80 -21.47 1.70 8.22
C LEU A 80 -19.99 1.97 8.45
N ALA A 81 -19.64 3.22 8.78
CA ALA A 81 -18.26 3.62 9.06
C ALA A 81 -17.64 2.81 10.22
N THR A 82 -18.42 2.29 11.17
CA THR A 82 -17.87 1.49 12.28
C THR A 82 -17.33 0.13 11.84
N THR A 83 -17.82 -0.42 10.72
CA THR A 83 -17.46 -1.77 10.24
C THR A 83 -16.82 -1.77 8.85
N ILE A 84 -16.49 -0.60 8.32
CA ILE A 84 -15.93 -0.47 6.97
C ILE A 84 -14.42 -0.76 6.96
N ASN A 85 -13.99 -1.39 5.88
CA ASN A 85 -12.58 -1.56 5.55
C ASN A 85 -12.21 -0.54 4.46
N ILE A 86 -11.25 0.34 4.75
CA ILE A 86 -10.78 1.36 3.82
C ILE A 86 -9.46 0.90 3.21
N ASN A 87 -9.46 0.63 1.90
CA ASN A 87 -8.21 0.36 1.17
C ASN A 87 -7.42 1.65 0.92
N GLU A 88 -6.17 1.52 0.44
CA GLU A 88 -5.27 2.66 0.20
C GLU A 88 -5.87 3.73 -0.73
N ASN A 89 -6.59 3.35 -1.79
CA ASN A 89 -7.15 4.32 -2.74
C ASN A 89 -8.26 5.13 -2.09
N THR A 90 -9.19 4.46 -1.41
CA THR A 90 -10.26 5.12 -0.67
C THR A 90 -9.71 6.01 0.44
N PHE A 91 -8.65 5.58 1.14
CA PHE A 91 -7.97 6.39 2.14
C PHE A 91 -7.44 7.71 1.55
N ILE A 92 -6.69 7.62 0.44
CA ILE A 92 -6.09 8.78 -0.23
C ILE A 92 -7.16 9.72 -0.76
N ASP A 93 -8.15 9.20 -1.48
CA ASP A 93 -9.22 10.00 -2.09
C ASP A 93 -10.03 10.74 -1.04
N ASN A 94 -10.39 10.06 0.07
CA ASN A 94 -11.17 10.68 1.13
C ASN A 94 -10.35 11.73 1.88
N LEU A 95 -9.08 11.46 2.17
CA LEU A 95 -8.21 12.41 2.83
C LEU A 95 -7.98 13.66 1.96
N LEU A 96 -7.74 13.48 0.66
CA LEU A 96 -7.58 14.59 -0.28
C LEU A 96 -8.86 15.43 -0.37
N LYS A 97 -10.02 14.78 -0.53
CA LYS A 97 -11.33 15.47 -0.51
C LYS A 97 -11.56 16.22 0.79
N ALA A 98 -11.17 15.65 1.94
CA ALA A 98 -11.31 16.32 3.22
C ALA A 98 -10.45 17.60 3.28
N PHE A 99 -9.20 17.55 2.80
CA PHE A 99 -8.32 18.72 2.69
C PHE A 99 -8.78 19.77 1.66
N HIS A 100 -9.70 19.43 0.76
CA HIS A 100 -10.36 20.43 -0.11
C HIS A 100 -11.65 21.00 0.49
N ASN A 101 -12.06 20.50 1.65
CA ASN A 101 -13.23 20.94 2.39
C ASN A 101 -12.82 21.48 3.77
N ASP A 102 -13.73 21.38 4.75
CA ASP A 102 -13.59 21.93 6.11
C ASP A 102 -12.36 21.45 6.87
N PHE A 103 -11.83 20.24 6.59
CA PHE A 103 -10.69 19.70 7.32
C PHE A 103 -9.43 20.55 7.16
N TYR A 104 -9.27 21.25 6.04
CA TYR A 104 -8.17 22.19 5.83
C TYR A 104 -8.18 23.33 6.85
N GLN A 105 -9.34 23.98 7.02
CA GLN A 105 -9.52 25.11 7.92
C GLN A 105 -9.41 24.67 9.38
N TYR A 106 -9.97 23.49 9.69
CA TYR A 106 -10.00 22.95 11.04
C TYR A 106 -8.82 22.03 11.38
N PHE A 107 -7.81 21.92 10.51
CA PHE A 107 -6.69 20.99 10.70
C PHE A 107 -5.96 21.25 12.02
N ASN A 108 -5.71 22.52 12.34
CA ASN A 108 -5.10 22.89 13.61
C ASN A 108 -6.03 22.59 14.79
N GLU A 109 -7.28 23.05 14.74
CA GLU A 109 -8.21 23.02 15.88
C GLU A 109 -8.73 21.62 16.22
N LYS A 110 -8.97 20.78 15.22
CA LYS A 110 -9.58 19.45 15.38
C LYS A 110 -8.60 18.30 15.35
N PHE A 111 -7.36 18.55 14.91
CA PHE A 111 -6.35 17.51 14.81
C PHE A 111 -5.08 17.86 15.59
N ILE A 112 -4.37 18.93 15.25
CA ILE A 112 -3.05 19.19 15.85
C ILE A 112 -3.14 19.62 17.33
N ILE A 113 -3.99 20.59 17.66
CA ILE A 113 -4.09 21.15 19.01
C ILE A 113 -4.54 20.09 20.03
N PRO A 114 -5.59 19.29 19.77
CA PRO A 114 -5.97 18.20 20.67
C PRO A 114 -4.86 17.17 20.89
N LEU A 115 -4.10 16.81 19.85
CA LEU A 115 -2.96 15.90 19.99
C LEU A 115 -1.86 16.51 20.86
N PHE A 116 -1.60 17.81 20.72
CA PHE A 116 -0.64 18.51 21.57
C PHE A 116 -1.07 18.47 23.04
N VAL A 117 -2.32 18.86 23.32
CA VAL A 117 -2.90 18.87 24.68
C VAL A 117 -2.93 17.48 25.29
N ALA A 118 -3.24 16.45 24.50
CA ALA A 118 -3.27 15.08 24.97
C ALA A 118 -1.89 14.56 25.37
N MET A 119 -0.82 15.07 24.74
CA MET A 119 0.54 14.56 24.90
C MET A 119 1.39 15.33 25.91
N ASP A 120 1.20 16.64 26.04
CA ASP A 120 1.79 17.44 27.13
C ASP A 120 1.24 16.93 28.47
N GLN A 121 1.96 16.08 29.20
CA GLN A 121 1.45 15.44 30.42
C GLN A 121 1.53 16.36 31.64
N ASP A 122 2.51 17.25 31.71
CA ASP A 122 2.77 18.14 32.85
C ASP A 122 2.14 19.55 32.70
N ASP A 123 1.41 19.81 31.61
CA ASP A 123 0.71 21.07 31.29
C ASP A 123 1.65 22.28 31.27
N ASP A 124 2.90 22.06 30.84
CA ASP A 124 3.91 23.11 30.76
C ASP A 124 3.89 23.87 29.42
N ASN A 125 2.99 23.49 28.51
CA ASN A 125 2.88 23.96 27.12
C ASN A 125 4.05 23.56 26.21
N TYR A 126 4.75 22.51 26.57
CA TYR A 126 5.79 21.91 25.76
C TYR A 126 5.65 20.38 25.72
N ILE A 127 6.24 19.78 24.69
CA ILE A 127 6.32 18.33 24.55
C ILE A 127 7.79 17.92 24.72
N THR A 128 8.03 16.97 25.61
CA THR A 128 9.32 16.32 25.81
C THR A 128 9.60 15.29 24.72
N SER A 129 10.86 14.86 24.60
CA SER A 129 11.26 13.83 23.64
C SER A 129 10.45 12.53 23.84
N THR A 130 10.22 12.15 25.09
CA THR A 130 9.50 10.92 25.44
C THR A 130 8.03 10.99 25.04
N GLU A 131 7.37 12.13 25.26
CA GLU A 131 5.97 12.34 24.84
C GLU A 131 5.86 12.34 23.33
N PHE A 132 6.72 13.09 22.62
CA PHE A 132 6.71 13.10 21.16
C PHE A 132 6.96 11.70 20.58
N GLN A 133 7.96 10.97 21.09
CA GLN A 133 8.24 9.61 20.65
C GLN A 133 7.07 8.67 20.92
N THR A 134 6.42 8.79 22.08
CA THR A 134 5.25 7.96 22.43
C THR A 134 4.12 8.18 21.42
N LEU A 135 3.79 9.43 21.12
CA LEU A 135 2.79 9.76 20.09
C LEU A 135 3.21 9.15 18.75
N MET A 136 4.42 9.45 18.27
CA MET A 136 4.82 9.05 16.93
C MET A 136 4.92 7.53 16.77
N ILE A 137 5.39 6.80 17.79
CA ILE A 137 5.44 5.33 17.79
C ILE A 137 4.03 4.74 17.78
N ALA A 138 3.08 5.33 18.52
CA ALA A 138 1.67 4.92 18.45
C ALA A 138 1.11 5.09 17.03
N TRP A 139 1.49 6.17 16.35
CA TRP A 139 1.24 6.42 14.91
C TRP A 139 2.13 5.58 13.96
N LYS A 140 2.78 4.53 14.47
CA LYS A 140 3.63 3.60 13.71
C LYS A 140 4.77 4.28 12.97
N SER A 141 5.27 5.40 13.47
CA SER A 141 6.46 6.08 12.96
C SER A 141 7.74 5.29 13.26
N ILE A 142 8.88 5.67 12.65
CA ILE A 142 10.17 5.01 12.89
C ILE A 142 10.86 5.68 14.09
N PRO A 143 11.21 4.96 15.18
CA PRO A 143 11.77 5.57 16.39
C PRO A 143 13.01 6.45 16.14
N LYS A 144 13.92 5.98 15.28
CA LYS A 144 15.15 6.71 14.93
C LYS A 144 14.85 8.04 14.23
N ASP A 145 13.87 8.05 13.32
CA ASP A 145 13.50 9.26 12.59
C ASP A 145 12.71 10.22 13.48
N CYS A 146 11.92 9.70 14.44
CA CYS A 146 11.25 10.52 15.46
C CYS A 146 12.25 11.30 16.32
N GLU A 147 13.31 10.64 16.79
CA GLU A 147 14.34 11.28 17.59
C GLU A 147 15.07 12.38 16.79
N PHE A 148 15.40 12.11 15.54
CA PHE A 148 16.03 13.09 14.66
C PHE A 148 15.13 14.31 14.43
N ILE A 149 13.85 14.10 14.14
CA ILE A 149 12.88 15.17 13.91
C ILE A 149 12.65 15.97 15.19
N PHE A 150 12.51 15.31 16.35
CA PHE A 150 12.38 16.01 17.63
C PHE A 150 13.55 16.95 17.87
N ARG A 151 14.79 16.46 17.74
CA ARG A 151 16.01 17.27 17.93
C ARG A 151 16.10 18.45 16.97
N TYR A 152 15.56 18.32 15.75
CA TYR A 152 15.59 19.38 14.75
C TYR A 152 14.58 20.50 15.06
N TYR A 153 13.42 20.17 15.64
CA TYR A 153 12.33 21.12 15.91
C TYR A 153 12.22 21.54 17.38
N SER A 154 12.95 20.90 18.29
CA SER A 154 12.99 21.29 19.70
C SER A 154 13.70 22.63 19.88
N ASP A 155 13.22 23.43 20.83
CA ASP A 155 13.86 24.69 21.21
C ASP A 155 15.14 24.45 22.02
N LYS A 156 15.81 25.53 22.43
CA LYS A 156 17.05 25.51 23.24
C LYS A 156 16.98 24.66 24.52
N ASN A 157 15.78 24.39 25.02
CA ASN A 157 15.54 23.61 26.24
C ASN A 157 15.24 22.12 25.98
N ASN A 158 15.49 21.61 24.75
CA ASN A 158 15.13 20.25 24.35
C ASN A 158 13.64 19.92 24.54
N LYS A 159 12.81 20.93 24.35
CA LYS A 159 11.36 20.89 24.49
C LYS A 159 10.71 21.42 23.22
N LEU A 160 9.62 20.82 22.80
CA LEU A 160 8.92 21.15 21.56
C LEU A 160 7.69 22.00 21.89
N ASN A 161 7.70 23.26 21.50
CA ASN A 161 6.55 24.15 21.68
C ASN A 161 5.42 23.83 20.67
N LYS A 162 4.24 24.43 20.90
CA LYS A 162 3.05 24.25 20.07
C LYS A 162 3.25 24.63 18.59
N GLU A 163 3.96 25.72 18.30
CA GLU A 163 4.18 26.19 16.92
C GLU A 163 5.09 25.23 16.13
N ASN A 164 6.16 24.74 16.77
CA ASN A 164 7.07 23.79 16.15
C ASN A 164 6.41 22.41 15.99
N PHE A 165 5.58 21.99 16.95
CA PHE A 165 4.75 20.79 16.79
C PHE A 165 3.79 20.93 15.59
N GLN A 166 3.14 22.08 15.44
CA GLN A 166 2.28 22.36 14.28
C GLN A 166 3.04 22.29 12.95
N LYS A 167 4.25 22.88 12.88
CA LYS A 167 5.09 22.82 11.67
C LYS A 167 5.38 21.37 11.23
N ILE A 168 5.58 20.45 12.18
CA ILE A 168 5.86 19.05 11.86
C ILE A 168 4.70 18.42 11.07
N PHE A 169 3.47 18.59 11.57
CA PHE A 169 2.28 18.01 10.93
C PHE A 169 1.92 18.75 9.64
N ILE A 170 1.99 20.09 9.62
CA ILE A 170 1.69 20.88 8.41
C ILE A 170 2.65 20.52 7.28
N ASP A 171 3.96 20.40 7.55
CA ASP A 171 4.92 20.07 6.50
C ASP A 171 4.67 18.65 5.95
N TYR A 172 4.42 17.67 6.82
CA TYR A 172 4.14 16.31 6.34
C TYR A 172 2.81 16.21 5.59
N PHE A 173 1.73 16.81 6.08
CA PHE A 173 0.40 16.62 5.49
C PHE A 173 0.10 17.56 4.34
N MET A 174 0.72 18.75 4.26
CA MET A 174 0.33 19.78 3.30
C MET A 174 1.44 20.20 2.33
N SER A 175 2.72 20.18 2.74
CA SER A 175 3.82 20.70 1.92
C SER A 175 4.35 19.70 0.87
N ASP A 176 4.63 20.17 -0.35
CA ASP A 176 5.23 19.35 -1.41
C ASP A 176 6.78 19.37 -1.43
N ASN A 177 7.42 19.87 -0.37
CA ASN A 177 8.87 20.01 -0.32
C ASN A 177 9.58 18.66 -0.11
N ILE A 178 10.03 18.02 -1.21
CA ILE A 178 10.75 16.73 -1.17
C ILE A 178 12.06 16.74 -0.35
N ASN A 179 12.64 17.93 -0.11
CA ASN A 179 13.88 18.08 0.63
C ASN A 179 13.65 18.26 2.14
N SER A 180 12.40 18.29 2.59
CA SER A 180 12.10 18.39 4.02
C SER A 180 12.60 17.15 4.77
N ASN A 181 13.23 17.39 5.92
CA ASN A 181 13.63 16.34 6.85
C ASN A 181 12.43 15.54 7.39
N ILE A 182 11.24 16.14 7.43
CA ILE A 182 10.01 15.54 7.95
C ILE A 182 9.49 14.40 7.08
N ILE A 183 9.86 14.35 5.80
CA ILE A 183 9.40 13.31 4.87
C ILE A 183 9.71 11.90 5.35
N LYS A 184 10.79 11.75 6.12
CA LYS A 184 11.22 10.45 6.66
C LYS A 184 10.52 10.06 7.95
N LEU A 185 9.58 10.85 8.47
CA LEU A 185 8.88 10.57 9.74
C LEU A 185 8.31 9.14 9.73
N TRP A 186 7.57 8.78 8.69
CA TRP A 186 7.05 7.42 8.50
C TRP A 186 7.95 6.51 7.64
N GLY A 187 9.22 6.86 7.51
CA GLY A 187 10.24 6.11 6.77
C GLY A 187 10.39 6.53 5.30
N PRO A 188 11.18 5.75 4.53
CA PRO A 188 11.44 6.03 3.13
C PRO A 188 10.15 6.06 2.31
N LEU A 189 9.95 7.13 1.54
CA LEU A 189 8.77 7.25 0.69
C LEU A 189 8.67 6.10 -0.30
N ILE A 190 7.54 5.42 -0.24
CA ILE A 190 7.19 4.38 -1.18
C ILE A 190 7.29 4.92 -2.61
N ASN A 191 7.92 4.13 -3.48
CA ASN A 191 8.22 4.52 -4.86
C ASN A 191 7.77 3.45 -5.86
N TYR A 192 6.62 2.82 -5.62
CA TYR A 192 5.95 2.05 -6.65
C TYR A 192 4.82 2.89 -7.24
N LYS A 193 4.73 2.89 -8.57
CA LYS A 193 3.53 3.30 -9.29
C LYS A 193 2.63 2.09 -9.41
N ARG A 194 1.37 2.23 -9.02
CA ARG A 194 0.33 1.22 -9.28
C ARG A 194 0.03 1.17 -10.76
N ALA A 195 -0.54 0.05 -11.22
CA ALA A 195 -1.11 -0.07 -12.56
C ALA A 195 -1.99 1.15 -12.91
N GLU A 196 -2.82 1.58 -11.96
CA GLU A 196 -3.75 2.70 -12.06
C GLU A 196 -3.05 4.08 -12.17
N ASP A 197 -1.82 4.20 -11.66
CA ASP A 197 -1.02 5.44 -11.77
C ASP A 197 -0.35 5.58 -13.14
N TYR A 198 -0.24 4.47 -13.87
CA TYR A 198 0.04 4.52 -15.29
C TYR A 198 -1.29 4.89 -15.94
N GLY A 199 -1.43 6.15 -16.38
CA GLY A 199 -2.57 6.56 -17.21
C GLY A 199 -2.71 5.64 -18.43
N THR A 200 -3.80 5.76 -19.20
CA THR A 200 -4.07 4.90 -20.36
C THR A 200 -2.81 4.65 -21.18
N ILE A 201 -2.32 3.40 -21.15
CA ILE A 201 -1.10 3.00 -21.82
C ILE A 201 -1.43 2.82 -23.30
N ASP A 202 -0.89 3.69 -24.15
CA ASP A 202 -0.94 3.45 -25.59
C ASP A 202 -0.20 2.15 -25.92
N CYS A 203 -0.97 1.13 -26.29
CA CYS A 203 -0.50 -0.19 -26.67
C CYS A 203 0.06 -0.20 -28.10
N GLY A 204 0.97 0.74 -28.40
CA GLY A 204 1.61 0.87 -29.71
C GLY A 204 2.58 -0.28 -30.04
N PRO A 205 3.21 -0.27 -31.23
CA PRO A 205 4.05 -1.37 -31.73
C PRO A 205 5.17 -1.81 -30.78
N VAL A 206 5.74 -0.88 -30.01
CA VAL A 206 6.80 -1.18 -29.02
C VAL A 206 6.24 -1.97 -27.83
N TRP A 207 5.05 -1.61 -27.34
CA TRP A 207 4.38 -2.35 -26.27
C TRP A 207 4.02 -3.74 -26.75
N GLU A 208 3.42 -3.84 -27.94
CA GLU A 208 3.06 -5.12 -28.55
C GLU A 208 4.28 -6.03 -28.75
N GLY A 209 5.40 -5.47 -29.22
CA GLY A 209 6.67 -6.19 -29.33
C GLY A 209 7.19 -6.74 -27.99
N LYS A 210 7.06 -5.97 -26.90
CA LYS A 210 7.41 -6.42 -25.55
C LYS A 210 6.51 -7.56 -25.08
N ILE A 211 5.21 -7.45 -25.29
CA ILE A 211 4.25 -8.49 -24.90
C ILE A 211 4.45 -9.78 -25.70
N ARG A 212 4.66 -9.71 -27.02
CA ARG A 212 4.99 -10.89 -27.84
C ARG A 212 6.30 -11.54 -27.40
N THR A 213 7.30 -10.73 -27.05
CA THR A 213 8.58 -11.24 -26.54
C THR A 213 8.41 -11.94 -25.20
N MET A 214 7.63 -11.34 -24.29
CA MET A 214 7.28 -11.96 -23.01
C MET A 214 6.54 -13.27 -23.23
N TYR A 215 5.51 -13.29 -24.09
CA TYR A 215 4.74 -14.48 -24.40
C TYR A 215 5.62 -15.65 -24.87
N ARG A 216 6.50 -15.42 -25.85
CA ARG A 216 7.42 -16.45 -26.35
C ARG A 216 8.37 -16.99 -25.28
N ARG A 217 8.74 -16.16 -24.30
CA ARG A 217 9.59 -16.58 -23.17
C ARG A 217 8.82 -17.35 -22.10
N LEU A 218 7.52 -17.11 -22.02
CA LEU A 218 6.64 -17.80 -21.07
C LEU A 218 6.15 -19.14 -21.64
N ASP A 219 5.91 -19.24 -22.95
CA ASP A 219 5.54 -20.49 -23.65
C ASP A 219 6.77 -21.36 -23.90
N ILE A 220 7.38 -21.88 -22.82
CA ILE A 220 8.62 -22.69 -22.89
C ILE A 220 8.43 -23.92 -23.76
N ASN A 221 7.23 -24.49 -23.78
CA ASN A 221 6.91 -25.69 -24.54
C ASN A 221 6.50 -25.39 -25.99
N GLU A 222 6.58 -24.12 -26.42
CA GLU A 222 6.25 -23.65 -27.78
C GLU A 222 4.89 -24.15 -28.28
N THR A 223 3.94 -24.32 -27.35
CA THR A 223 2.63 -24.89 -27.66
C THR A 223 1.69 -23.87 -28.31
N MET A 224 2.14 -22.62 -28.42
CA MET A 224 1.35 -21.47 -28.79
C MET A 224 0.15 -21.27 -27.84
N LYS A 225 0.22 -21.84 -26.63
CA LYS A 225 -0.77 -21.69 -25.56
C LYS A 225 -0.04 -21.61 -24.22
N LEU A 226 -0.13 -20.49 -23.53
CA LEU A 226 0.43 -20.41 -22.18
C LEU A 226 -0.40 -21.24 -21.19
N LYS A 227 0.24 -22.12 -20.43
CA LYS A 227 -0.35 -22.98 -19.40
C LYS A 227 0.27 -22.66 -18.03
N CYS A 228 -0.46 -23.00 -16.96
CA CYS A 228 0.05 -22.90 -15.59
C CYS A 228 1.38 -23.66 -15.43
N HIS A 229 1.48 -24.80 -16.10
CA HIS A 229 2.67 -25.65 -16.07
C HIS A 229 3.93 -24.93 -16.57
N ASP A 230 3.81 -24.04 -17.57
CA ASP A 230 4.96 -23.30 -18.07
C ASP A 230 5.51 -22.35 -16.98
N LEU A 231 4.63 -21.64 -16.25
CA LEU A 231 5.06 -20.79 -15.13
C LEU A 231 5.66 -21.60 -13.98
N LEU A 232 5.14 -22.79 -13.70
CA LEU A 232 5.71 -23.68 -12.69
C LEU A 232 7.10 -24.18 -13.10
N GLN A 233 7.30 -24.51 -14.38
CA GLN A 233 8.62 -24.89 -14.91
C GLN A 233 9.61 -23.72 -14.83
N ILE A 234 9.20 -22.48 -15.14
CA ILE A 234 10.03 -21.28 -14.91
C ILE A 234 10.41 -21.17 -13.44
N GLY A 235 9.44 -21.29 -12.53
CA GLY A 235 9.67 -21.24 -11.09
C GLY A 235 10.69 -22.28 -10.63
N GLN A 236 10.52 -23.54 -11.05
CA GLN A 236 11.45 -24.63 -10.76
C GLN A 236 12.85 -24.36 -11.31
N PHE A 237 12.96 -23.86 -12.53
CA PHE A 237 14.24 -23.50 -13.14
C PHE A 237 14.95 -22.38 -12.35
N LEU A 238 14.22 -21.35 -11.91
CA LEU A 238 14.76 -20.26 -11.08
C LEU A 238 15.27 -20.78 -9.73
N ILE A 239 14.52 -21.68 -9.10
CA ILE A 239 14.89 -22.30 -7.82
C ILE A 239 16.16 -23.11 -7.96
N GLN A 240 16.24 -23.95 -8.99
CA GLN A 240 17.40 -24.81 -9.26
C GLN A 240 18.65 -23.98 -9.57
N ARG A 241 18.54 -22.98 -10.44
CA ARG A 241 19.67 -22.15 -10.86
C ARG A 241 20.21 -21.26 -9.73
N ALA A 242 19.34 -20.78 -8.85
CA ALA A 242 19.73 -19.90 -7.75
C ALA A 242 20.03 -20.65 -6.45
N HIS A 243 19.94 -21.99 -6.44
CA HIS A 243 20.15 -22.85 -5.26
C HIS A 243 19.37 -22.35 -4.03
N LEU A 244 18.09 -22.06 -4.22
CA LEU A 244 17.26 -21.49 -3.16
C LEU A 244 16.96 -22.53 -2.08
N ASP A 245 16.96 -22.09 -0.82
CA ASP A 245 16.48 -22.88 0.30
C ASP A 245 14.96 -23.07 0.23
N ARG A 246 14.45 -24.07 0.96
CA ARG A 246 13.04 -24.48 0.90
C ARG A 246 12.05 -23.33 1.07
N ARG A 247 12.31 -22.42 2.02
CA ARG A 247 11.39 -21.30 2.29
C ARG A 247 11.31 -20.33 1.11
N ARG A 248 12.44 -20.00 0.49
CA ARG A 248 12.49 -19.12 -0.69
C ARG A 248 11.95 -19.82 -1.93
N ALA A 249 12.22 -21.12 -2.08
CA ALA A 249 11.66 -21.93 -3.15
C ALA A 249 10.12 -21.96 -3.10
N ASP A 250 9.54 -22.18 -1.92
CA ASP A 250 8.09 -22.15 -1.72
C ASP A 250 7.50 -20.76 -2.04
N ALA A 251 8.20 -19.68 -1.68
CA ALA A 251 7.79 -18.31 -2.00
C ALA A 251 7.79 -18.06 -3.53
N VAL A 252 8.80 -18.54 -4.25
CA VAL A 252 8.86 -18.44 -5.72
C VAL A 252 7.71 -19.22 -6.36
N MET A 253 7.44 -20.45 -5.93
CA MET A 253 6.34 -21.25 -6.47
C MET A 253 4.97 -20.62 -6.20
N ARG A 254 4.76 -20.07 -5.00
CA ARG A 254 3.55 -19.30 -4.66
C ARG A 254 3.41 -18.05 -5.52
N ALA A 255 4.49 -17.34 -5.79
CA ALA A 255 4.47 -16.18 -6.68
C ALA A 255 4.09 -16.56 -8.11
N MET A 256 4.65 -17.65 -8.65
CA MET A 256 4.30 -18.15 -10.00
C MET A 256 2.81 -18.51 -10.11
N LEU A 257 2.27 -19.21 -9.11
CA LEU A 257 0.84 -19.54 -9.04
C LEU A 257 -0.02 -18.29 -8.91
N ASN A 258 0.39 -17.32 -8.08
CA ASN A 258 -0.33 -16.06 -7.90
C ASN A 258 -0.39 -15.29 -9.22
N ILE A 259 0.72 -15.22 -9.97
CA ILE A 259 0.76 -14.60 -11.29
C ILE A 259 -0.21 -15.28 -12.24
N TRP A 260 -0.17 -16.62 -12.31
CA TRP A 260 -1.08 -17.39 -13.15
C TRP A 260 -2.54 -17.07 -12.84
N VAL A 261 -2.93 -17.25 -11.57
CA VAL A 261 -4.33 -17.19 -11.16
C VAL A 261 -4.89 -15.76 -11.22
N LYS A 262 -4.11 -14.74 -10.87
CA LYS A 262 -4.59 -13.35 -10.84
C LYS A 262 -4.56 -12.66 -12.20
N PHE A 263 -3.55 -12.93 -13.03
CA PHE A 263 -3.29 -12.09 -14.21
C PHE A 263 -3.39 -12.82 -15.54
N LEU A 264 -3.21 -14.16 -15.58
CA LEU A 264 -3.12 -14.90 -16.84
C LEU A 264 -4.30 -15.85 -17.07
N ALA A 265 -4.84 -16.44 -16.00
CA ALA A 265 -5.99 -17.32 -16.04
C ALA A 265 -7.28 -16.49 -16.15
N ILE A 266 -7.60 -16.08 -17.37
CA ILE A 266 -8.75 -15.24 -17.71
C ILE A 266 -9.62 -15.99 -18.72
N ASP A 267 -10.95 -16.02 -18.57
CA ASP A 267 -11.82 -16.69 -19.53
C ASP A 267 -11.95 -15.92 -20.87
N LYS A 268 -12.74 -16.47 -21.79
CA LYS A 268 -13.02 -15.85 -23.10
C LYS A 268 -13.68 -14.47 -23.00
N ASN A 269 -14.27 -14.14 -21.86
CA ASN A 269 -14.97 -12.89 -21.59
C ASN A 269 -14.10 -11.89 -20.80
N GLY A 270 -12.83 -12.21 -20.52
CA GLY A 270 -11.97 -11.33 -19.74
C GLY A 270 -12.12 -11.47 -18.22
N LEU A 271 -12.87 -12.48 -17.73
CA LEU A 271 -13.06 -12.71 -16.30
C LEU A 271 -11.94 -13.57 -15.72
N GLN A 272 -11.29 -13.05 -14.68
CA GLN A 272 -10.25 -13.77 -13.93
C GLN A 272 -10.81 -15.04 -13.27
N LEU A 273 -10.03 -16.11 -13.26
CA LEU A 273 -10.39 -17.42 -12.69
C LEU A 273 -10.81 -17.30 -11.21
N ILE A 274 -10.22 -16.39 -10.44
CA ILE A 274 -10.64 -16.09 -9.06
C ILE A 274 -12.09 -15.59 -9.00
N ARG A 275 -12.49 -14.71 -9.93
CA ARG A 275 -13.87 -14.18 -9.96
C ARG A 275 -14.86 -15.25 -10.41
N LEU A 276 -14.46 -16.16 -11.30
CA LEU A 276 -15.29 -17.29 -11.72
C LEU A 276 -15.48 -18.32 -10.58
N LEU A 277 -14.42 -18.63 -9.83
CA LEU A 277 -14.50 -19.50 -8.66
C LEU A 277 -15.36 -18.90 -7.55
N LEU A 278 -15.28 -17.58 -7.32
CA LEU A 278 -16.13 -16.87 -6.36
C LEU A 278 -17.58 -16.73 -6.84
N ALA A 279 -17.83 -16.63 -8.14
CA ALA A 279 -19.18 -16.54 -8.71
C ALA A 279 -19.90 -17.89 -8.76
N TYR A 280 -19.16 -19.00 -8.91
CA TYR A 280 -19.73 -20.35 -8.88
C TYR A 280 -19.97 -20.89 -7.46
N MET A 281 -19.31 -20.33 -6.44
CA MET A 281 -19.51 -20.71 -5.04
C MET A 281 -20.27 -19.62 -4.28
N HIS A 282 -21.60 -19.72 -4.25
CA HIS A 282 -22.43 -18.95 -3.32
C HIS A 282 -22.20 -19.42 -1.86
N PRO A 283 -22.55 -18.60 -0.85
CA PRO A 283 -21.65 -18.11 0.17
C PRO A 283 -21.66 -18.99 1.41
N VAL A 284 -20.91 -20.09 1.43
CA VAL A 284 -20.61 -20.80 2.68
C VAL A 284 -19.17 -21.29 2.61
N GLN A 285 -18.37 -20.83 3.58
CA GLN A 285 -17.01 -21.30 3.91
C GLN A 285 -15.84 -20.78 3.05
N THR A 286 -15.48 -19.52 3.27
CA THR A 286 -14.23 -18.89 2.79
C THR A 286 -13.03 -19.08 3.73
N ALA A 287 -12.84 -20.26 4.34
CA ALA A 287 -11.76 -20.45 5.31
C ALA A 287 -10.73 -21.56 5.02
N SER A 288 -10.89 -22.41 3.99
CA SER A 288 -9.92 -23.51 3.81
C SER A 288 -9.88 -24.08 2.38
N ILE A 289 -9.45 -23.30 1.39
CA ILE A 289 -9.47 -23.78 -0.01
C ILE A 289 -8.14 -23.49 -0.72
N LEU A 290 -7.09 -24.16 -0.27
CA LEU A 290 -5.84 -24.36 -1.02
C LEU A 290 -5.62 -25.84 -1.40
N PRO A 291 -6.07 -26.85 -0.63
CA PRO A 291 -5.93 -28.25 -1.03
C PRO A 291 -6.95 -28.73 -2.09
N GLU A 292 -8.15 -28.13 -2.15
CA GLU A 292 -9.22 -28.60 -3.04
C GLU A 292 -9.10 -28.09 -4.49
N VAL A 293 -8.47 -26.93 -4.70
CA VAL A 293 -8.24 -26.33 -6.03
C VAL A 293 -7.40 -27.27 -6.92
N THR A 294 -6.42 -27.96 -6.32
CA THR A 294 -5.60 -28.96 -7.02
C THR A 294 -6.40 -30.18 -7.48
N SER A 295 -7.47 -30.55 -6.77
CA SER A 295 -8.32 -31.69 -7.15
C SER A 295 -9.32 -31.35 -8.26
N PHE A 296 -9.76 -30.09 -8.32
CA PHE A 296 -10.73 -29.61 -9.32
C PHE A 296 -10.09 -29.44 -10.70
N ILE A 297 -8.84 -28.95 -10.75
CA ILE A 297 -8.05 -28.83 -11.99
C ILE A 297 -7.81 -30.19 -12.68
N SER A 298 -7.87 -31.29 -11.91
CA SER A 298 -7.63 -32.64 -12.43
C SER A 298 -8.88 -33.35 -12.98
N LYS A 299 -10.10 -32.95 -12.59
CA LYS A 299 -11.32 -33.71 -12.89
C LYS A 299 -12.17 -33.15 -14.03
N ASP A 300 -12.25 -31.82 -14.19
CA ASP A 300 -13.20 -31.18 -15.12
C ASP A 300 -12.54 -30.50 -16.32
N GLY A 301 -11.67 -31.21 -17.06
CA GLY A 301 -11.43 -30.90 -18.48
C GLY A 301 -10.91 -29.49 -18.84
N ILE A 302 -10.39 -28.70 -17.89
CA ILE A 302 -9.73 -27.40 -18.16
C ILE A 302 -8.29 -27.65 -18.63
N GLN A 303 -8.10 -28.53 -19.62
CA GLN A 303 -6.83 -28.66 -20.35
C GLN A 303 -6.87 -27.96 -21.70
N ASP A 304 -8.05 -27.49 -22.15
CA ASP A 304 -8.26 -27.07 -23.54
C ASP A 304 -8.96 -25.72 -23.71
N SER A 305 -8.64 -24.75 -22.86
CA SER A 305 -9.01 -23.36 -23.10
C SER A 305 -8.18 -22.81 -24.28
N ARG A 306 -8.83 -22.56 -25.42
CA ARG A 306 -8.26 -21.79 -26.53
C ARG A 306 -8.18 -20.32 -26.11
N PHE A 307 -6.98 -19.77 -26.06
CA PHE A 307 -6.76 -18.35 -25.78
C PHE A 307 -6.48 -17.61 -27.09
N VAL A 308 -7.20 -16.51 -27.30
CA VAL A 308 -6.90 -15.50 -28.31
C VAL A 308 -6.11 -14.40 -27.58
N LEU A 309 -4.84 -14.22 -27.93
CA LEU A 309 -4.10 -13.04 -27.50
C LEU A 309 -4.61 -11.82 -28.25
N PHE A 310 -5.34 -10.97 -27.52
CA PHE A 310 -5.69 -9.57 -27.80
C PHE A 310 -5.69 -9.17 -29.29
N GLY A 311 -6.74 -9.56 -30.01
CA GLY A 311 -7.16 -8.88 -31.22
C GLY A 311 -8.06 -7.71 -30.86
N THR A 312 -7.56 -6.50 -31.05
CA THR A 312 -8.30 -5.23 -31.17
C THR A 312 -9.60 -5.14 -30.36
N ARG A 313 -9.50 -4.98 -29.04
CA ARG A 313 -10.49 -4.25 -28.25
C ARG A 313 -9.84 -3.77 -26.97
N GLN A 314 -9.92 -2.46 -26.78
CA GLN A 314 -9.50 -1.70 -25.62
C GLN A 314 -10.06 -2.39 -24.37
N LEU A 315 -9.18 -2.99 -23.57
CA LEU A 315 -9.52 -3.67 -22.33
C LEU A 315 -8.62 -3.07 -21.25
N ASP A 316 -9.25 -2.34 -20.33
CA ASP A 316 -8.63 -1.83 -19.11
C ASP A 316 -8.29 -3.02 -18.21
N VAL A 317 -7.04 -3.50 -18.31
CA VAL A 317 -6.49 -4.51 -17.40
C VAL A 317 -5.44 -3.85 -16.52
N PRO A 318 -5.61 -3.80 -15.19
CA PRO A 318 -4.57 -3.31 -14.29
C PRO A 318 -3.45 -4.36 -14.24
N VAL A 319 -2.30 -4.04 -14.86
CA VAL A 319 -1.09 -4.87 -14.82
C VAL A 319 -0.27 -4.51 -13.59
N ASP A 320 -0.18 -5.45 -12.64
CA ASP A 320 0.61 -5.33 -11.42
C ASP A 320 2.10 -5.61 -11.72
N VAL A 321 2.90 -4.54 -11.90
CA VAL A 321 4.34 -4.65 -12.17
C VAL A 321 5.14 -4.46 -10.90
N HIS A 322 5.54 -5.58 -10.28
CA HIS A 322 6.53 -5.58 -9.21
C HIS A 322 7.91 -5.99 -9.74
N SER A 323 8.82 -5.03 -9.96
CA SER A 323 10.26 -5.22 -9.70
C SER A 323 11.04 -3.91 -9.85
N GLY A 324 11.35 -3.27 -8.72
CA GLY A 324 12.44 -2.30 -8.62
C GLY A 324 13.70 -3.00 -8.09
N ALA A 325 14.53 -3.52 -8.99
CA ALA A 325 15.91 -3.83 -8.69
C ALA A 325 16.77 -3.34 -9.86
N ARG A 326 17.49 -2.25 -9.63
CA ARG A 326 18.60 -1.81 -10.49
C ARG A 326 19.69 -2.88 -10.35
N THR A 327 19.72 -3.83 -11.27
CA THR A 327 20.85 -4.75 -11.44
C THR A 327 21.43 -4.46 -12.82
N GLN A 328 22.70 -4.09 -12.86
CA GLN A 328 23.45 -3.87 -14.09
C GLN A 328 23.26 -5.08 -15.01
N TYR A 329 22.76 -4.85 -16.23
CA TYR A 329 22.68 -5.87 -17.27
C TYR A 329 24.10 -6.29 -17.65
N ARG A 330 24.60 -7.41 -17.08
CA ARG A 330 25.49 -8.29 -17.83
C ARG A 330 24.60 -9.17 -18.70
N SER A 331 24.81 -9.08 -20.01
CA SER A 331 24.13 -9.87 -21.02
C SER A 331 24.12 -11.36 -20.64
N PHE A 332 22.93 -11.91 -20.42
CA PHE A 332 22.72 -13.35 -20.40
C PHE A 332 22.91 -13.86 -21.83
N GLN A 333 24.11 -14.33 -22.16
CA GLN A 333 24.30 -15.20 -23.32
C GLN A 333 23.99 -16.64 -22.88
N MET A 334 22.88 -17.19 -23.36
CA MET A 334 22.71 -18.64 -23.46
C MET A 334 23.25 -19.12 -24.81
N PRO A 335 23.78 -20.36 -24.90
CA PRO A 335 24.37 -20.88 -26.12
C PRO A 335 23.29 -21.08 -27.18
N MET A 336 23.42 -20.35 -28.30
CA MET A 336 22.64 -20.56 -29.51
C MET A 336 22.93 -21.96 -30.06
N ARG A 337 21.94 -22.85 -30.01
CA ARG A 337 21.92 -24.08 -30.80
C ARG A 337 20.75 -24.03 -31.77
N TYR A 338 20.96 -23.40 -32.91
CA TYR A 338 20.28 -23.77 -34.16
C TYR A 338 21.23 -23.54 -35.33
N PRO A 339 21.34 -24.49 -36.28
CA PRO A 339 22.03 -24.27 -37.54
C PRO A 339 21.18 -23.37 -38.43
N LEU A 340 21.81 -22.35 -39.02
CA LEU A 340 21.20 -21.53 -40.06
C LEU A 340 21.01 -22.39 -41.31
N GLY A 341 19.76 -22.68 -41.64
CA GLY A 341 19.35 -23.28 -42.90
C GLY A 341 18.46 -22.31 -43.66
N TYR A 342 19.02 -21.81 -44.76
CA TYR A 342 18.49 -20.98 -45.86
C TYR A 342 18.24 -19.50 -45.60
#